data_AF-A0A2A5C233-F1
#
_entry.id   AF-A0A2A5C233-F1
#
_cell.length_a   1.000
_cell.length_b   1.000
_cell.length_c   1.000
_cell.angle_alpha   90.00
_cell.angle_beta   90.00
_cell.angle_gamma   90.00
#
_symmetry.space_group_name_H-M   'P 1'
#
loop_
_entity.id
_entity.type
_entity.pdbx_description
1 polymer ?
#
loop_
_entity_poly.entity_id
_entity_poly.type
_entity_poly.pdbx_seq_one_letter_code
_entity_poly.pdbx_strand_id
1 'polypeptide(L)' 'MDRSDLIKNFLEEKTEIKPDVKVGASELYQSYKYWASGDGYKPMSRSQFKATLIEKTGLDQTREKTGNYWYGIKLLDLYL' A
#
# COMPACT_ATOMS: atom_id res chain seq x y z
N MET A 1 1.26 8.04 17.18
CA MET A 1 1.78 7.30 16.02
C MET A 1 2.02 8.30 14.91
N ASP A 2 3.25 8.38 14.37
CA ASP A 2 3.54 9.26 13.24
C ASP A 2 3.06 8.61 11.92
N ARG A 3 2.87 9.42 10.87
CA ARG A 3 2.45 8.98 9.52
C ARG A 3 3.39 7.94 8.94
N SER A 4 4.70 8.07 9.21
CA SER A 4 5.72 7.10 8.79
C SER A 4 5.50 5.74 9.45
N ASP A 5 5.10 5.72 10.73
CA ASP A 5 4.85 4.48 11.47
C ASP A 5 3.58 3.79 10.94
N LEU A 6 2.57 4.55 10.51
CA LEU A 6 1.30 4.02 10.03
C LEU A 6 1.46 3.22 8.73
N ILE A 7 2.22 3.73 7.75
CA ILE A 7 2.57 2.94 6.54
C ILE A 7 3.38 1.71 6.92
N LYS A 8 4.37 1.87 7.79
CA LYS A 8 5.27 0.78 8.15
C LYS A 8 4.47 -0.39 8.72
N ASN A 9 3.59 -0.12 9.69
CA ASN A 9 2.74 -1.14 10.30
C ASN A 9 1.80 -1.77 9.28
N PHE A 10 1.18 -0.97 8.40
CA PHE A 10 0.36 -1.52 7.32
C PHE A 10 1.17 -2.48 6.42
N LEU A 11 2.39 -2.10 6.05
CA LEU A 11 3.23 -2.93 5.18
C LEU A 11 3.65 -4.22 5.87
N GLU A 12 4.00 -4.16 7.15
CA GLU A 12 4.39 -5.34 7.94
C GLU A 12 3.21 -6.29 8.19
N GLU A 13 2.01 -5.76 8.43
CA GLU A 13 0.84 -6.57 8.78
C GLU A 13 0.08 -7.09 7.55
N LYS A 14 -0.03 -6.28 6.50
CA LYS A 14 -0.96 -6.52 5.39
C LYS A 14 -0.29 -6.74 4.05
N THR A 15 1.03 -6.62 3.97
CA THR A 15 1.76 -6.85 2.73
C THR A 15 2.95 -7.77 2.90
N GLU A 16 3.41 -8.32 1.78
CA GLU A 16 4.60 -9.15 1.71
C GLU A 16 5.42 -8.72 0.49
N ILE A 17 6.72 -8.48 0.67
CA ILE A 17 7.63 -8.22 -0.46
C ILE A 17 7.89 -9.54 -1.18
N LYS A 18 7.46 -9.62 -2.44
CA LYS A 18 7.58 -10.82 -3.27
C LYS A 18 7.85 -10.41 -4.73
N PRO A 19 9.01 -10.79 -5.32
CA PRO A 19 9.44 -10.27 -6.62
C PRO A 19 8.49 -10.55 -7.78
N ASP A 20 7.86 -11.73 -7.82
CA ASP A 20 7.09 -12.20 -8.99
C ASP A 20 5.60 -11.86 -8.94
N VAL A 21 5.21 -10.92 -8.09
CA VAL A 21 3.80 -10.53 -7.96
C VAL A 21 3.62 -9.03 -8.13
N LYS A 22 2.37 -8.66 -8.39
CA LYS A 22 1.94 -7.29 -8.45
C LYS A 22 0.59 -7.13 -7.79
N VAL A 23 0.31 -5.93 -7.30
CA VAL A 23 -0.98 -5.53 -6.74
C VAL A 23 -1.46 -4.25 -7.42
N GLY A 24 -2.78 -4.13 -7.62
CA GLY A 24 -3.35 -2.90 -8.16
C GLY A 24 -3.09 -1.72 -7.21
N ALA A 25 -2.72 -0.57 -7.74
CA ALA A 25 -2.46 0.63 -6.94
C ALA A 25 -3.72 1.11 -6.18
N SER A 26 -4.88 1.00 -6.83
CA SER A 26 -6.17 1.33 -6.21
C SER A 26 -6.53 0.33 -5.12
N GLU A 27 -6.29 -0.96 -5.37
CA GLU A 27 -6.56 -2.06 -4.44
C GLU A 27 -5.71 -1.94 -3.18
N LEU A 28 -4.40 -1.76 -3.34
CA LEU A 28 -3.47 -1.56 -2.23
C LEU A 28 -3.84 -0.34 -1.39
N TYR A 29 -4.19 0.78 -2.04
CA TYR A 29 -4.59 1.99 -1.33
C TYR A 29 -5.93 1.83 -0.58
N GLN A 30 -6.90 1.11 -1.15
CA GLN A 30 -8.17 0.88 -0.45
C GLN A 30 -7.99 0.00 0.77
N SER A 31 -7.18 -1.07 0.67
CA SER A 31 -6.85 -1.90 1.83
C SER A 31 -6.14 -1.11 2.93
N TYR A 32 -5.19 -0.24 2.57
CA TYR A 32 -4.57 0.68 3.53
C TYR A 32 -5.60 1.61 4.19
N LYS A 33 -6.50 2.19 3.40
CA LYS A 33 -7.53 3.11 3.91
C LYS A 33 -8.46 2.39 4.90
N TYR A 34 -8.86 1.17 4.57
CA TYR A 34 -9.73 0.36 5.42
C TYR A 34 -9.01 -0.03 6.71
N TRP A 35 -7.80 -0.60 6.62
CA TRP A 35 -6.99 -0.96 7.78
C TRP A 35 -6.76 0.23 8.72
N ALA A 36 -6.33 1.37 8.17
CA ALA A 36 -6.09 2.57 8.97
C ALA A 36 -7.36 3.10 9.64
N SER A 37 -8.49 3.11 8.91
CA SER A 37 -9.77 3.61 9.47
C SER A 37 -10.37 2.64 10.49
N GLY A 38 -10.17 1.33 10.31
CA GLY A 38 -10.62 0.29 11.24
C GLY A 38 -9.96 0.43 12.62
N ASP A 39 -8.70 0.86 12.64
CA ASP A 39 -7.94 1.14 13.86
C ASP A 39 -8.14 2.57 14.40
N GLY A 40 -9.07 3.34 13.82
CA GLY A 40 -9.39 4.70 14.24
C GLY A 40 -8.37 5.76 13.79
N TYR A 41 -7.41 5.40 12.93
CA TYR A 41 -6.46 6.33 12.36
C TYR A 41 -7.03 7.06 11.14
N LYS A 42 -6.62 8.31 10.96
CA LYS A 42 -6.95 9.08 9.76
C LYS A 42 -6.04 8.63 8.60
N PRO A 43 -6.58 8.02 7.53
CA PRO A 43 -5.76 7.61 6.39
C PRO A 43 -5.17 8.82 5.68
N MET A 44 -3.94 8.63 5.18
CA MET A 44 -3.26 9.60 4.33
C MET A 44 -3.91 9.70 2.95
N SER A 45 -3.64 10.79 2.23
CA SER A 45 -4.06 10.92 0.84
C SER A 45 -3.35 9.90 -0.07
N ARG A 46 -3.91 9.64 -1.26
CA ARG A 46 -3.27 8.77 -2.27
C ARG A 46 -1.86 9.21 -2.64
N SER A 47 -1.63 10.52 -2.78
CA SER A 47 -0.31 11.06 -3.15
C SER A 47 0.70 10.88 -2.03
N GLN A 48 0.29 11.11 -0.77
CA GLN A 48 1.13 10.89 0.41
C GLN A 48 1.46 9.40 0.57
N PHE A 49 0.45 8.53 0.48
CA PHE A 49 0.63 7.09 0.52
C PHE A 49 1.64 6.62 -0.53
N LYS A 50 1.48 7.06 -1.79
CA LYS A 50 2.40 6.73 -2.88
C LYS A 50 3.83 7.17 -2.58
N ALA A 51 4.03 8.42 -2.15
CA ALA A 51 5.36 8.96 -1.86
C ALA A 51 6.04 8.17 -0.74
N THR A 52 5.33 7.94 0.37
CA THR A 52 5.87 7.18 1.50
C THR A 52 6.12 5.71 1.15
N LEU A 53 5.27 5.09 0.32
CA LEU A 53 5.49 3.71 -0.11
C LEU A 53 6.78 3.57 -0.92
N ILE A 54 7.03 4.48 -1.87
CA ILE A 54 8.26 4.52 -2.66
C ILE A 54 9.47 4.72 -1.73
N GLU A 55 9.39 5.69 -0.83
CA GLU A 55 10.46 5.98 0.12
C GLU A 55 10.82 4.77 1.01
N LYS A 56 9.81 4.03 1.50
CA LYS A 56 10.02 2.91 2.42
C LYS A 56 10.42 1.60 1.75
N THR A 57 9.95 1.36 0.53
CA THR A 57 10.09 0.06 -0.13
C THR A 57 11.03 0.08 -1.34
N GLY A 58 11.31 1.27 -1.89
CA GLY A 58 12.04 1.42 -3.15
C GLY A 58 11.28 0.88 -4.37
N LEU A 59 10.00 0.53 -4.22
CA LEU A 59 9.19 -0.01 -5.31
C LEU A 59 8.72 1.08 -6.24
N ASP A 60 8.56 0.70 -7.50
CA ASP A 60 7.99 1.56 -8.53
C ASP A 60 6.56 1.16 -8.88
N GLN A 61 5.79 2.16 -9.29
CA GLN A 61 4.46 1.99 -9.84
C GLN A 61 4.51 2.06 -11.35
N THR A 62 4.02 1.02 -12.02
CA THR A 62 3.94 0.96 -13.47
C THR A 62 2.50 1.09 -13.94
N ARG A 63 2.29 1.87 -15.01
CA ARG A 63 1.00 1.97 -15.69
C ARG A 63 0.88 0.86 -16.72
N GLU A 64 -0.19 0.09 -16.63
CA GLU A 64 -0.60 -0.91 -17.61
C GLU A 64 -1.95 -0.53 -18.25
N LYS A 65 -2.39 -1.30 -19.24
CA LYS A 65 -3.69 -1.10 -19.92
C LYS A 65 -4.87 -1.15 -18.95
N THR A 66 -4.77 -1.96 -17.90
CA THR A 66 -5.84 -2.22 -16.93
C THR A 66 -5.77 -1.35 -15.67
N GLY A 67 -4.72 -0.54 -15.51
CA GLY A 67 -4.56 0.31 -14.33
C GLY A 67 -3.11 0.53 -13.94
N ASN A 68 -2.89 1.08 -12.76
CA ASN A 68 -1.56 1.22 -12.18
C ASN A 68 -1.29 0.06 -11.22
N TYR A 69 -0.07 -0.48 -11.25
CA TYR A 69 0.33 -1.62 -10.43
C TYR A 69 1.63 -1.35 -9.69
N TRP A 70 1.74 -1.92 -8.50
CA TRP A 70 2.98 -2.01 -7.74
C TRP A 70 3.55 -3.41 -7.91
N TYR A 71 4.80 -3.49 -8.36
CA TYR A 71 5.52 -4.75 -8.56
C TYR A 71 6.32 -5.07 -7.31
N GLY A 72 6.61 -6.35 -7.06
CA GLY A 72 7.45 -6.74 -5.93
C GLY A 72 6.72 -6.75 -4.58
N ILE A 73 5.40 -6.53 -4.56
CA ILE A 73 4.59 -6.50 -3.33
C ILE A 73 3.27 -7.22 -3.53
N LYS A 74 2.94 -8.05 -2.54
CA LYS A 74 1.69 -8.79 -2.42
C LYS A 74 0.85 -8.17 -1.32
N LEU A 75 -0.46 -8.09 -1.53
CA LEU A 75 -1.42 -7.86 -0.46
C LEU A 75 -1.80 -9.21 0.16
N LEU A 76 -1.73 -9.33 1.50
CA LEU A 76 -2.02 -10.56 2.22
C LEU A 76 -3.51 -10.76 2.50
N ASP A 77 -4.22 -9.67 2.80
CA ASP A 77 -5.67 -9.67 3.03
C ASP A 77 -6.36 -8.65 2.12
N LEU A 78 -7.36 -9.12 1.38
CA LEU A 78 -8.31 -8.27 0.67
C LEU A 78 -9.41 -7.84 1.65
N TYR A 79 -9.31 -6.64 2.19
CA TYR A 79 -10.45 -6.00 2.84
C TYR A 79 -11.33 -5.37 1.74
N LEU A 80 -12.34 -6.13 1.31
CA LEU A 80 -13.40 -5.71 0.38
C LEU A 80 -14.66 -5.30 1.14
#